data_AF-A0A4S8PBL6-F1
#
_entry.id   AF-A0A4S8PBL6-F1
#
_cell.length_a   1.000
_cell.length_b   1.000
_cell.length_c   1.000
_cell.angle_alpha   90.00
_cell.angle_beta   90.00
_cell.angle_gamma   90.00
#
_symmetry.space_group_name_H-M   'P 1'
#
loop_
_entity.id
_entity.type
_entity.pdbx_description
1 polymer ?
#
loop_
_entity_poly.entity_id
_entity_poly.type
_entity_poly.pdbx_seq_one_letter_code
_entity_poly.pdbx_strand_id
1 'polypeptide(L)'
;MKMSLTMPQIRSVLLVATAAGLGTTPSWAEPRADVTRDVQGIAVATCLTRQSDPVLKEQGEGWLQMLSERAKAQPEDWKDLSDTIDAALAEAMVPVVMGDKPGEERPMPLILCAELTDDPIVARQVDLLIERLRPAYQAR
;
A
#
# COMPACT_ATOMS: atom_id res chain seq x y z
N MET A 1 25.07 62.99 -36.94
CA MET A 1 23.79 63.73 -36.86
C MET A 1 22.78 63.02 -37.75
N LYS A 2 21.75 62.37 -37.19
CA LYS A 2 20.65 61.74 -37.93
C LYS A 2 19.34 61.95 -37.16
N MET A 3 18.44 62.69 -37.78
CA MET A 3 17.02 62.95 -37.49
C MET A 3 16.41 63.27 -38.87
N SER A 4 15.21 62.91 -39.30
CA SER A 4 14.03 62.27 -38.71
C SER A 4 13.05 61.90 -39.86
N LEU A 5 11.88 61.33 -39.49
CA LEU A 5 10.60 61.12 -40.23
C LEU A 5 10.37 59.70 -40.82
N THR A 6 9.63 58.75 -40.18
CA THR A 6 8.16 58.55 -39.95
C THR A 6 7.34 58.36 -41.24
N MET A 7 6.40 57.44 -41.48
CA MET A 7 5.56 56.41 -40.80
C MET A 7 4.90 55.56 -41.95
N PRO A 8 4.05 54.50 -41.80
CA PRO A 8 3.50 53.85 -40.62
C PRO A 8 3.67 52.31 -40.57
N GLN A 9 3.82 51.77 -39.36
CA GLN A 9 3.75 50.32 -39.12
C GLN A 9 2.33 49.89 -38.75
N ILE A 10 2.00 48.72 -39.29
CA ILE A 10 0.75 47.99 -39.26
C ILE A 10 0.34 47.68 -37.82
N ARG A 11 -0.89 48.06 -37.48
CA ARG A 11 -1.59 47.64 -36.27
C ARG A 11 -1.80 46.13 -36.33
N SER A 12 -1.15 45.38 -35.45
CA SER A 12 -1.58 44.02 -35.09
C SER A 12 -1.76 43.93 -33.58
N VAL A 13 -2.99 43.61 -33.24
CA VAL A 13 -3.60 43.49 -31.92
C VAL A 13 -2.83 42.50 -31.04
N LEU A 14 -2.52 42.91 -29.81
CA LEU A 14 -2.12 42.03 -28.72
C LEU A 14 -3.25 41.04 -28.40
N LEU A 15 -2.98 39.75 -28.44
CA LEU A 15 -3.75 38.73 -27.75
C LEU A 15 -2.84 38.10 -26.70
N VAL A 16 -2.93 38.62 -25.48
CA VAL A 16 -2.37 37.99 -24.27
C VAL A 16 -3.28 36.83 -23.92
N ALA A 17 -2.87 35.61 -24.26
CA ALA A 17 -3.48 34.40 -23.71
C ALA A 17 -2.84 34.12 -22.34
N THR A 18 -3.40 34.69 -21.27
CA THR A 18 -3.20 34.19 -19.91
C THR A 18 -3.87 32.82 -19.80
N ALA A 19 -3.13 31.77 -20.15
CA ALA A 19 -3.46 30.41 -19.76
C ALA A 19 -3.14 30.26 -18.26
N ALA A 20 -4.11 30.59 -17.41
CA ALA A 20 -4.19 30.04 -16.06
C ALA A 20 -4.53 28.54 -16.19
N GLY A 21 -3.55 27.77 -16.64
CA GLY A 21 -3.62 26.31 -16.59
C GLY A 21 -3.50 25.92 -15.13
N LEU A 22 -4.63 25.55 -14.54
CA LEU A 22 -4.68 24.66 -13.38
C LEU A 22 -3.95 23.38 -13.78
N GLY A 23 -2.64 23.37 -13.57
CA GLY A 23 -1.81 22.18 -13.71
C GLY A 23 -2.19 21.24 -12.58
N THR A 24 -3.21 20.42 -12.80
CA THR A 24 -3.32 19.15 -12.08
C THR A 24 -2.14 18.31 -12.54
N THR A 25 -1.02 18.41 -11.82
CA THR A 25 -0.02 17.35 -11.87
C THR A 25 -0.75 16.05 -11.51
N PRO A 26 -0.60 14.96 -12.28
CA PRO A 26 -1.01 13.67 -11.80
C PRO A 26 -0.24 13.45 -10.49
N SER A 27 -0.96 13.49 -9.36
CA SER A 27 -0.46 12.94 -8.11
C SER A 27 -0.43 11.43 -8.34
N TRP A 28 0.64 10.97 -8.98
CA TRP A 28 1.08 9.61 -8.79
C TRP A 28 1.27 9.51 -7.28
N ALA A 29 0.43 8.72 -6.61
CA ALA A 29 0.67 8.39 -5.21
C ALA A 29 2.14 7.99 -5.11
N GLU A 30 2.90 8.66 -4.24
CA GLU A 30 4.27 8.23 -3.98
C GLU A 30 4.21 6.72 -3.75
N PRO A 31 5.10 5.93 -4.38
CA PRO A 31 5.22 4.52 -4.04
C PRO A 31 5.25 4.46 -2.52
N ARG A 32 4.29 3.74 -1.90
CA ARG A 32 4.29 3.52 -0.45
C ARG A 32 5.74 3.23 -0.08
N ALA A 33 6.32 4.01 0.84
CA ALA A 33 7.72 3.83 1.23
C ALA A 33 7.96 2.32 1.38
N ASP A 34 8.97 1.76 0.71
CA ASP A 34 9.08 0.30 0.50
C ASP A 34 8.89 -0.51 1.80
N VAL A 35 9.32 0.05 2.93
CA VAL A 35 9.07 -0.48 4.28
C VAL A 35 7.58 -0.66 4.62
N THR A 36 6.72 0.31 4.31
CA THR A 36 5.27 0.22 4.52
C THR A 36 4.67 -0.89 3.69
N ARG A 37 5.04 -0.99 2.42
CA ARG A 37 4.56 -2.06 1.53
C ARG A 37 4.95 -3.43 2.08
N ASP A 38 6.20 -3.58 2.50
CA ASP A 38 6.72 -4.86 2.96
C ASP A 38 6.13 -5.26 4.29
N VAL A 39 5.99 -4.32 5.24
CA VAL A 39 5.39 -4.60 6.54
C VAL A 39 3.90 -4.91 6.44
N GLN A 40 3.15 -4.22 5.58
CA GLN A 40 1.76 -4.59 5.27
C GLN A 40 1.70 -5.98 4.63
N GLY A 41 2.64 -6.28 3.73
CA GLY A 41 2.81 -7.62 3.16
C GLY A 41 3.09 -8.69 4.22
N ILE A 42 3.94 -8.41 5.22
CA ILE A 42 4.23 -9.32 6.33
C ILE A 42 2.96 -9.61 7.11
N ALA A 43 2.13 -8.60 7.37
CA ALA A 43 0.88 -8.79 8.11
C ALA A 43 -0.09 -9.71 7.36
N VAL A 44 -0.35 -9.43 6.08
CA VAL A 44 -1.24 -10.26 5.25
C VAL A 44 -0.68 -11.68 5.10
N ALA A 45 0.61 -11.82 4.76
CA ALA A 45 1.25 -13.11 4.57
C ALA A 45 1.25 -13.95 5.85
N THR A 46 1.50 -13.33 7.01
CA THR A 46 1.37 -13.99 8.32
C THR A 46 -0.04 -14.49 8.54
N CYS A 47 -1.07 -13.67 8.29
CA CYS A 47 -2.46 -14.13 8.38
C CYS A 47 -2.75 -15.31 7.45
N LEU A 48 -2.23 -15.28 6.21
CA LEU A 48 -2.38 -16.35 5.23
C LEU A 48 -1.79 -17.67 5.72
N THR A 49 -0.63 -17.65 6.40
CA THR A 49 -0.03 -18.87 6.99
C THR A 49 -0.90 -19.57 8.03
N ARG A 50 -1.91 -18.88 8.57
CA ARG A 50 -2.83 -19.40 9.59
C ARG A 50 -4.15 -19.90 9.01
N GLN A 51 -4.36 -19.74 7.71
CA GLN A 51 -5.58 -20.20 7.07
C GLN A 51 -5.60 -21.73 6.98
N SER A 52 -6.81 -22.29 7.05
CA SER A 52 -7.03 -23.74 6.91
C SER A 52 -6.90 -24.21 5.46
N ASP A 53 -7.08 -23.30 4.49
CA ASP A 53 -6.87 -23.59 3.08
C ASP A 53 -5.37 -23.80 2.78
N PRO A 54 -4.96 -24.94 2.23
CA PRO A 54 -3.55 -25.26 2.03
C PRO A 54 -2.86 -24.37 0.99
N VAL A 55 -3.59 -23.91 -0.03
CA VAL A 55 -3.04 -23.04 -1.08
C VAL A 55 -2.76 -21.66 -0.50
N LEU A 56 -3.69 -21.11 0.28
CA LEU A 56 -3.50 -19.82 0.94
C LEU A 56 -2.34 -19.88 1.94
N LYS A 57 -2.25 -20.97 2.69
CA LYS A 57 -1.14 -21.18 3.63
C LYS A 57 0.22 -21.18 2.92
N GLU A 58 0.36 -21.99 1.87
CA GLU A 58 1.61 -22.07 1.08
C GLU A 58 1.96 -20.72 0.45
N GLN A 59 0.97 -19.98 -0.06
CA GLN A 59 1.20 -18.63 -0.59
C GLN A 59 1.66 -17.65 0.49
N GLY A 60 1.12 -17.74 1.70
CA GLY A 60 1.58 -16.95 2.85
C GLY A 60 3.04 -17.26 3.20
N GLU A 61 3.42 -18.54 3.25
CA GLU A 61 4.78 -18.98 3.57
C GLU A 61 5.79 -18.49 2.51
N GLY A 62 5.48 -18.69 1.22
CA GLY A 62 6.33 -18.21 0.13
C GLY A 62 6.44 -16.67 0.09
N TRP A 63 5.36 -15.96 0.41
CA TRP A 63 5.39 -14.50 0.49
C TRP A 63 6.26 -14.03 1.67
N LEU A 64 6.13 -14.63 2.86
CA LEU A 64 7.01 -14.32 3.99
C LEU A 64 8.48 -14.58 3.66
N GLN A 65 8.80 -15.70 3.01
CA GLN A 65 10.17 -15.99 2.57
C GLN A 65 10.74 -14.87 1.68
N MET A 66 9.99 -14.46 0.66
CA MET A 66 10.39 -13.36 -0.22
C MET A 66 10.57 -12.04 0.56
N LEU A 67 9.72 -11.77 1.55
CA LEU A 67 9.80 -10.57 2.36
C LEU A 67 11.00 -10.59 3.31
N SER A 68 11.36 -11.73 3.91
CA SER A 68 12.58 -11.85 4.73
C SER A 68 13.83 -11.47 3.94
N GLU A 69 13.93 -11.98 2.71
CA GLU A 69 15.06 -11.69 1.82
C GLU A 69 15.08 -10.22 1.39
N ARG A 70 13.90 -9.65 1.06
CA ARG A 70 13.79 -8.26 0.61
C ARG A 70 13.97 -7.25 1.73
N ALA A 71 13.38 -7.49 2.90
CA ALA A 71 13.36 -6.56 4.03
C ALA A 71 14.67 -6.56 4.82
N LYS A 72 15.53 -7.57 4.63
CA LYS A 72 16.70 -7.85 5.49
C LYS A 72 16.32 -7.97 6.97
N ALA A 73 15.08 -8.36 7.22
CA ALA A 73 14.52 -8.60 8.53
C ALA A 73 14.25 -10.10 8.65
N GLN A 74 14.52 -10.65 9.82
CA GLN A 74 14.29 -12.05 10.13
C GLN A 74 12.90 -12.24 10.74
N PRO A 75 12.32 -13.45 10.74
CA PRO A 75 11.03 -13.72 11.38
C PRO A 75 10.92 -13.21 12.82
N GLU A 76 12.02 -13.22 13.57
CA GLU A 76 12.12 -12.71 14.92
C GLU A 76 11.84 -11.19 14.99
N ASP A 77 12.17 -10.45 13.94
CA ASP A 77 11.97 -9.01 13.83
C ASP A 77 10.51 -8.61 13.65
N TRP A 78 9.58 -9.55 13.44
CA TRP A 78 8.14 -9.26 13.41
C TRP A 78 7.32 -10.21 14.27
N LYS A 79 7.95 -10.89 15.24
CA LYS A 79 7.27 -11.78 16.17
C LYS A 79 6.07 -11.11 16.84
N ASP A 80 6.24 -9.89 17.35
CA ASP A 80 5.15 -9.17 18.03
C ASP A 80 3.95 -8.92 17.11
N LEU A 81 4.19 -8.64 15.83
CA LEU A 81 3.13 -8.50 14.82
C LEU A 81 2.45 -9.83 14.56
N SER A 82 3.21 -10.92 14.45
CA SER A 82 2.65 -12.27 14.30
C SER A 82 1.79 -12.67 15.49
N ASP A 83 2.26 -12.45 16.72
CA ASP A 83 1.50 -12.78 17.93
C ASP A 83 0.20 -11.94 18.01
N THR A 84 0.25 -10.68 17.57
CA THR A 84 -0.93 -9.80 17.49
C THR A 84 -1.94 -10.28 16.46
N ILE A 85 -1.48 -10.72 15.29
CA ILE A 85 -2.33 -11.31 14.24
C ILE A 85 -3.01 -12.58 14.75
N ASP A 86 -2.30 -13.40 15.52
CA ASP A 86 -2.85 -14.63 16.10
C ASP A 86 -3.98 -14.34 17.09
N ALA A 87 -3.76 -13.35 17.95
CA ALA A 87 -4.79 -12.89 18.88
C ALA A 87 -6.01 -12.31 18.14
N ALA A 88 -5.79 -11.51 17.10
CA ALA A 88 -6.88 -10.94 16.31
C ALA A 88 -7.66 -12.02 15.54
N LEU A 89 -6.98 -13.01 14.98
CA LEU A 89 -7.60 -14.14 14.28
C LEU A 89 -8.43 -15.04 15.20
N ALA A 90 -8.05 -15.19 16.47
CA ALA A 90 -8.80 -15.98 17.43
C ALA A 90 -10.22 -15.44 17.67
N GLU A 91 -10.41 -14.14 17.53
CA GLU A 91 -11.70 -13.45 17.71
C GLU A 91 -12.39 -13.11 16.38
N ALA A 92 -11.72 -13.31 15.25
CA ALA A 92 -12.21 -12.89 13.95
C ALA A 92 -13.25 -13.86 13.37
N MET A 93 -14.24 -13.29 12.71
CA MET A 93 -15.18 -14.03 11.88
C MET A 93 -14.73 -13.99 10.43
N VAL A 94 -14.64 -15.16 9.79
CA VAL A 94 -14.37 -15.24 8.35
C VAL A 94 -15.56 -14.66 7.59
N PRO A 95 -15.38 -13.63 6.75
CA PRO A 95 -16.46 -13.11 5.91
C PRO A 95 -16.97 -14.20 4.97
N VAL A 96 -18.29 -14.22 4.74
CA VAL A 96 -18.95 -15.20 3.88
C VAL A 96 -19.71 -14.48 2.78
N VAL A 97 -19.56 -14.97 1.55
CA VAL A 97 -20.43 -14.54 0.44
C VAL A 97 -21.38 -15.67 0.07
N MET A 98 -22.60 -15.30 -0.31
CA MET A 98 -23.59 -16.26 -0.79
C MET A 98 -23.24 -16.72 -2.22
N GLY A 99 -23.28 -18.02 -2.44
CA GLY A 99 -23.12 -18.63 -3.74
C GLY A 99 -24.38 -18.54 -4.60
N ASP A 100 -24.33 -19.18 -5.76
CA ASP A 100 -25.41 -19.10 -6.75
C ASP A 100 -26.62 -19.96 -6.36
N LYS A 101 -26.45 -20.90 -5.43
CA LYS A 101 -27.51 -21.77 -4.93
C LYS A 101 -28.03 -21.31 -3.56
N PRO A 102 -29.33 -21.49 -3.27
CA PRO A 102 -29.86 -21.24 -1.94
C PRO A 102 -29.08 -22.00 -0.86
N GLY A 103 -28.56 -21.27 0.14
CA GLY A 103 -27.81 -21.85 1.25
C GLY A 103 -26.36 -22.22 0.93
N GLU A 104 -25.87 -21.95 -0.27
CA GLU A 104 -24.44 -22.10 -0.57
C GLU A 104 -23.67 -20.92 0.04
N GLU A 105 -22.78 -21.22 0.99
CA GLU A 105 -21.91 -20.25 1.62
C GLU A 105 -20.47 -20.45 1.12
N ARG A 106 -19.81 -19.35 0.75
CA ARG A 106 -18.42 -19.35 0.31
C ARG A 106 -17.61 -18.47 1.28
N PRO A 107 -16.80 -19.06 2.17
CA PRO A 107 -15.95 -18.29 3.06
C PRO A 107 -14.87 -17.55 2.26
N MET A 108 -14.51 -16.36 2.72
CA MET A 108 -13.56 -15.45 2.07
C MET A 108 -12.34 -15.19 2.98
N PRO A 109 -11.53 -16.22 3.30
CA PRO A 109 -10.36 -16.07 4.18
C PRO A 109 -9.32 -15.06 3.67
N LEU A 110 -9.22 -14.88 2.34
CA LEU A 110 -8.36 -13.85 1.76
C LEU A 110 -8.83 -12.43 2.15
N ILE A 111 -10.14 -12.21 2.16
CA ILE A 111 -10.73 -10.92 2.56
C ILE A 111 -10.50 -10.68 4.05
N LEU A 112 -10.70 -11.73 4.88
CA LEU A 112 -10.34 -11.65 6.30
C LEU A 112 -8.90 -11.14 6.48
N CYS A 113 -7.93 -11.74 5.80
CA CYS A 113 -6.53 -11.34 5.95
C CYS A 113 -6.21 -9.94 5.42
N ALA A 114 -6.92 -9.47 4.40
CA ALA A 114 -6.77 -8.10 3.90
C ALA A 114 -7.31 -7.09 4.93
N GLU A 115 -8.51 -7.35 5.47
CA GLU A 115 -9.18 -6.48 6.44
C GLU A 115 -8.56 -6.52 7.82
N LEU A 116 -7.90 -7.64 8.19
CA LEU A 116 -7.21 -7.78 9.48
C LEU A 116 -6.14 -6.70 9.68
N THR A 117 -5.57 -6.16 8.59
CA THR A 117 -4.59 -5.07 8.67
C THR A 117 -5.19 -3.72 9.05
N ASP A 118 -6.52 -3.58 8.94
CA ASP A 118 -7.27 -2.39 9.38
C ASP A 118 -7.76 -2.51 10.84
N ASP A 119 -7.60 -3.68 11.48
CA ASP A 119 -7.85 -3.82 12.92
C ASP A 119 -6.95 -2.84 13.70
N PRO A 120 -7.46 -2.04 14.65
CA PRO A 120 -6.67 -1.00 15.30
C PRO A 120 -5.43 -1.51 16.05
N ILE A 121 -5.47 -2.73 16.58
CA ILE A 121 -4.36 -3.32 17.33
C ILE A 121 -3.30 -3.81 16.33
N VAL A 122 -3.72 -4.48 15.25
CA VAL A 122 -2.83 -4.93 14.18
C VAL A 122 -2.20 -3.73 13.47
N ALA A 123 -2.98 -2.73 13.09
CA ALA A 123 -2.53 -1.50 12.43
C ALA A 123 -1.47 -0.77 13.26
N ARG A 124 -1.67 -0.68 14.58
CA ARG A 124 -0.66 -0.11 15.49
C ARG A 124 0.65 -0.90 15.46
N GLN A 125 0.58 -2.23 15.42
CA GLN A 125 1.76 -3.07 15.41
C GLN A 125 2.50 -3.03 14.06
N VAL A 126 1.75 -2.88 12.97
CA VAL A 126 2.27 -2.55 11.63
C VAL A 126 3.06 -1.24 11.68
N ASP A 127 2.51 -0.17 12.25
CA ASP A 127 3.20 1.13 12.36
C ASP A 127 4.48 1.03 13.19
N LEU A 128 4.45 0.31 14.31
CA LEU A 128 5.64 0.08 15.14
C LEU A 128 6.74 -0.67 14.39
N LEU A 129 6.36 -1.69 13.61
CA LEU A 129 7.31 -2.43 12.80
C LEU A 129 7.87 -1.58 11.65
N ILE A 130 7.04 -0.73 11.03
CA ILE A 130 7.49 0.22 10.02
C ILE A 130 8.57 1.14 10.60
N GLU A 131 8.33 1.76 11.76
CA GLU A 131 9.33 2.64 12.38
C GLU A 131 10.62 1.90 12.75
N ARG A 132 10.51 0.65 13.23
CA ARG A 132 11.68 -0.18 13.54
C ARG A 132 12.51 -0.49 12.30
N LEU A 133 11.87 -0.83 11.17
CA LEU A 133 12.58 -1.26 9.96
C LEU A 133 12.99 -0.09 9.06
N ARG A 134 12.39 1.10 9.21
CA ARG A 134 12.65 2.28 8.39
C ARG A 134 14.15 2.59 8.18
N PRO A 135 15.03 2.56 9.19
CA PRO A 135 16.46 2.82 8.98
C PRO A 135 17.14 1.86 8.01
N ALA A 136 16.76 0.57 8.02
CA ALA A 136 17.33 -0.44 7.12
C ALA A 136 16.93 -0.22 5.64
N TYR A 137 15.80 0.45 5.40
CA TYR A 137 15.34 0.81 4.07
C TYR A 137 15.95 2.12 3.54
N GLN A 138 16.31 3.05 4.43
CA GLN A 138 16.94 4.32 4.06
C GLN A 138 18.44 4.19 3.77
N ALA A 139 19.08 3.10 4.20
CA ALA A 139 20.49 2.81 3.92
C ALA A 139 20.73 2.20 2.51
N ARG A 140 19.75 2.30 1.60
CA ARG A 140 19.80 1.74 0.24
C ARG A 140 20.23 2.77 -0.79
#